data_AF-A0A7S0QLJ5-F1
#
_entry.id   AF-A0A7S0QLJ5-F1
#
_cell.length_a   1.000
_cell.length_b   1.000
_cell.length_c   1.000
_cell.angle_alpha   90.00
_cell.angle_beta   90.00
_cell.angle_gamma   90.00
#
_symmetry.space_group_name_H-M   'P 1'
#
loop_
_entity.id
_entity.type
_entity.pdbx_description
1 polymer ?
#
loop_
_entity_poly.entity_id
_entity_poly.type
_entity_poly.pdbx_seq_one_letter_code
_entity_poly.pdbx_strand_id
1 'polypeptide(L)'
;VRSFAQRAGDVQRGTAALQTLRKDLGEEARIEFRRLDLADLSSVRSFAQRVRDEGRPLHALVNNAAVMLAPFGRTVDDLEVTWATNYLGPFLLTSLLTPAVVAAARRDGDARIVNVGSE
;
A
#
# COMPACT_ATOMS: atom_id res chain seq x y z
N VAL A 1 26.08 7.27 -4.38
CA VAL A 1 24.85 8.09 -4.43
C VAL A 1 23.92 7.47 -5.48
N ARG A 2 22.99 6.59 -5.09
CA ARG A 2 21.98 6.03 -6.00
C ARG A 2 20.61 6.30 -5.39
N SER A 3 19.79 7.03 -6.14
CA SER A 3 18.44 7.46 -5.77
C SER A 3 17.50 6.28 -5.56
N PHE A 4 16.69 6.33 -4.51
CA PHE A 4 15.58 5.42 -4.21
C PHE A 4 14.32 5.69 -5.06
N ALA A 5 14.49 6.15 -6.30
CA ALA A 5 13.38 6.25 -7.25
C ALA A 5 13.14 4.87 -7.89
N GLN A 6 11.93 4.33 -7.71
CA GLN A 6 11.48 3.01 -8.16
C GLN A 6 11.77 2.75 -9.65
N ARG A 7 12.24 1.52 -9.94
CA ARG A 7 12.54 1.05 -11.31
C ARG A 7 11.30 0.39 -11.89
N ALA A 8 11.19 0.39 -13.22
CA ALA A 8 10.16 -0.35 -13.97
C ALA A 8 9.89 -1.74 -13.36
N GLY A 9 10.95 -2.47 -12.97
CA GLY A 9 10.97 -3.82 -12.40
C GLY A 9 9.96 -4.16 -11.30
N ASP A 10 9.50 -3.20 -10.50
CA ASP A 10 8.55 -3.49 -9.42
C ASP A 10 7.13 -3.73 -9.93
N VAL A 11 6.75 -3.13 -11.05
CA VAL A 11 5.47 -3.44 -11.73
C VAL A 11 5.50 -4.86 -12.31
N GLN A 12 6.62 -5.28 -12.91
CA GLN A 12 6.75 -6.66 -13.39
C GLN A 12 6.72 -7.66 -12.23
N ARG A 13 7.38 -7.36 -11.10
CA ARG A 13 7.34 -8.22 -9.90
C ARG A 13 5.92 -8.35 -9.35
N GLY A 14 5.19 -7.24 -9.22
CA GLY A 14 3.80 -7.26 -8.76
C GLY A 14 2.88 -8.04 -9.70
N THR A 15 3.06 -7.87 -11.02
CA THR A 15 2.31 -8.62 -12.04
C THR A 15 2.64 -10.12 -12.01
N ALA A 16 3.92 -10.48 -11.84
CA ALA A 16 4.35 -11.86 -11.71
C ALA A 16 3.80 -12.51 -10.43
N ALA A 17 3.81 -11.80 -9.31
CA ALA A 17 3.21 -12.28 -8.06
C ALA A 17 1.70 -12.53 -8.22
N LEU A 18 0.98 -11.63 -8.91
CA LEU A 18 -0.43 -11.82 -9.23
C LEU A 18 -0.66 -13.08 -10.08
N GLN A 19 0.20 -13.34 -11.07
CA GLN A 19 0.12 -14.55 -11.90
C GLN A 19 0.34 -15.83 -11.08
N THR A 20 1.30 -15.82 -10.16
CA THR A 20 1.54 -16.95 -9.24
C THR A 20 0.31 -17.19 -8.36
N LEU A 21 -0.22 -16.15 -7.71
CA LEU A 21 -1.39 -16.29 -6.84
C LEU A 21 -2.63 -16.82 -7.58
N ARG A 22 -2.84 -16.42 -8.83
CA ARG A 22 -3.95 -16.95 -9.65
C ARG A 22 -3.79 -18.43 -9.98
N LYS A 23 -2.56 -18.91 -10.19
CA LYS A 23 -2.29 -20.34 -10.40
C LYS A 23 -2.56 -21.14 -9.14
N ASP A 24 -2.17 -20.61 -7.98
CA ASP A 24 -2.26 -21.32 -6.71
C ASP A 24 -3.69 -21.32 -6.14
N LEU A 25 -4.45 -20.24 -6.35
CA LEU A 25 -5.77 -20.04 -5.75
C LEU A 25 -6.95 -20.30 -6.72
N GLY A 26 -6.67 -20.50 -8.02
CA GLY A 26 -7.68 -20.71 -9.06
C GLY A 26 -8.33 -19.43 -9.60
N GLU A 27 -9.07 -19.55 -10.70
CA GLU A 27 -9.66 -18.40 -11.42
C GLU A 27 -10.78 -17.69 -10.66
N GLU A 28 -11.44 -18.36 -9.71
CA GLU A 28 -12.49 -17.76 -8.89
C GLU A 28 -11.94 -16.75 -7.86
N ALA A 29 -10.65 -16.82 -7.54
CA ALA A 29 -10.00 -15.90 -6.62
C ALA A 29 -9.93 -14.48 -7.23
N ARG A 30 -10.67 -13.54 -6.63
CA ARG A 30 -10.72 -12.14 -7.07
C ARG A 30 -9.52 -11.35 -6.55
N ILE A 31 -8.41 -11.42 -7.30
CA ILE A 31 -7.14 -10.77 -6.95
C ILE A 31 -6.78 -9.72 -8.00
N GLU A 32 -6.40 -8.54 -7.52
CA GLU A 32 -5.99 -7.40 -8.33
C GLU A 32 -4.64 -6.87 -7.85
N PHE A 33 -3.80 -6.47 -8.82
CA PHE A 33 -2.58 -5.73 -8.53
C PHE A 33 -2.82 -4.24 -8.79
N ARG A 34 -2.43 -3.40 -7.82
CA ARG A 34 -2.47 -1.95 -7.94
C ARG A 34 -1.15 -1.38 -7.44
N ARG A 35 -0.58 -0.45 -8.21
CA ARG A 35 0.67 0.21 -7.86
C ARG A 35 0.45 1.18 -6.70
N LEU A 36 1.33 1.10 -5.71
CA LEU A 36 1.45 2.02 -4.58
C LEU A 36 2.95 2.15 -4.25
N ASP A 37 3.40 3.38 -4.06
CA ASP A 37 4.72 3.69 -3.50
C ASP A 37 4.52 4.50 -2.22
N LEU A 38 4.99 3.98 -1.09
CA LEU A 38 4.84 4.63 0.22
C LEU A 38 5.88 5.74 0.44
N ALA A 39 6.97 5.76 -0.35
CA ALA A 39 7.97 6.81 -0.31
C ALA A 39 7.56 8.06 -1.10
N ASP A 40 6.49 7.99 -1.90
CA ASP A 40 5.96 9.09 -2.71
C ASP A 40 4.53 9.41 -2.23
N LEU A 41 4.36 10.55 -1.55
CA LEU A 41 3.06 10.91 -0.97
C LEU A 41 1.99 11.21 -2.04
N SER A 42 2.38 11.58 -3.27
CA SER A 42 1.46 11.74 -4.40
C SER A 42 0.93 10.39 -4.89
N SER A 43 1.78 9.35 -4.88
CA SER A 43 1.40 7.97 -5.17
C SER A 43 0.39 7.45 -4.15
N VAL A 44 0.62 7.69 -2.86
CA VAL A 44 -0.31 7.35 -1.76
C VAL A 44 -1.68 8.01 -1.95
N ARG A 45 -1.70 9.32 -2.21
CA ARG A 45 -2.96 10.06 -2.44
C ARG A 45 -3.73 9.52 -3.63
N SER A 46 -3.04 9.29 -4.74
CA SER A 46 -3.63 8.79 -5.98
C SER A 46 -4.17 7.37 -5.81
N PHE A 47 -3.45 6.51 -5.10
CA PHE A 47 -3.91 5.16 -4.78
C PHE A 47 -5.17 5.19 -3.90
N ALA A 48 -5.14 5.95 -2.81
CA ALA A 48 -6.27 6.03 -1.89
C ALA A 48 -7.52 6.61 -2.57
N GLN A 49 -7.35 7.60 -3.45
CA GLN A 49 -8.46 8.13 -4.25
C GLN A 49 -9.09 7.04 -5.13
N ARG A 50 -8.28 6.31 -5.93
CA ARG A 50 -8.79 5.23 -6.77
C ARG A 50 -9.55 4.17 -5.98
N VAL A 51 -9.03 3.76 -4.82
CA VAL A 51 -9.69 2.78 -3.94
C VAL A 51 -11.05 3.28 -3.46
N ARG A 52 -11.16 4.56 -3.09
CA ARG A 52 -12.45 5.14 -2.67
C ARG A 52 -13.44 5.26 -3.84
N ASP A 53 -12.96 5.65 -5.01
CA ASP A 53 -13.80 5.88 -6.20
C ASP A 53 -14.44 4.58 -6.71
N GLU A 54 -13.88 3.41 -6.38
CA GLU A 54 -14.47 2.10 -6.70
C GLU A 54 -15.75 1.79 -5.93
N GLY A 55 -16.01 2.47 -4.81
CA GLY A 55 -17.20 2.24 -3.97
C GLY A 55 -17.28 0.83 -3.35
N ARG A 56 -16.20 0.05 -3.40
CA ARG A 56 -16.13 -1.28 -2.78
C ARG A 56 -15.90 -1.15 -1.27
N PRO A 57 -16.50 -2.02 -0.43
CA PRO A 57 -16.14 -2.08 0.99
C PRO A 57 -14.65 -2.36 1.19
N LEU A 58 -14.04 -1.66 2.14
CA LEU A 58 -12.69 -1.93 2.61
C LEU A 58 -12.72 -2.54 4.01
N HIS A 59 -12.79 -3.87 4.10
CA HIS A 59 -12.84 -4.58 5.39
C HIS A 59 -11.49 -4.69 6.09
N ALA A 60 -10.39 -4.67 5.35
CA ALA A 60 -9.06 -4.80 5.91
C ALA A 60 -8.06 -3.91 5.18
N LEU A 61 -7.27 -3.17 5.95
CA LEU A 61 -6.06 -2.49 5.48
C LEU A 61 -4.88 -3.04 6.27
N VAL A 62 -3.89 -3.61 5.58
CA VAL A 62 -2.69 -4.16 6.21
C VAL A 62 -1.47 -3.34 5.76
N ASN A 63 -0.96 -2.51 6.67
CA ASN A 63 0.27 -1.76 6.49
C ASN A 63 1.45 -2.68 6.81
N ASN A 64 1.84 -3.48 5.82
CA ASN A 64 2.93 -4.46 5.93
C ASN A 64 4.23 -4.03 5.23
N ALA A 65 4.16 -3.13 4.25
CA ALA A 65 5.34 -2.75 3.48
C ALA A 65 6.30 -1.91 4.34
N ALA A 66 7.58 -2.31 4.33
CA ALA A 66 8.65 -1.63 5.03
C ALA A 66 9.98 -1.79 4.28
N VAL A 67 10.88 -0.85 4.50
CA VAL A 67 12.30 -0.97 4.13
C VAL A 67 13.15 -1.07 5.39
N MET A 68 14.20 -1.88 5.33
CA MET A 68 15.15 -2.08 6.42
C MET A 68 16.57 -1.97 5.87
N LEU A 69 17.48 -1.35 6.62
CA LEU A 69 18.88 -1.14 6.23
C LEU A 69 19.05 -0.39 4.89
N ALA A 70 18.10 0.47 4.54
CA ALA A 70 18.22 1.34 3.38
C ALA A 70 19.37 2.35 3.62
N PRO A 71 20.32 2.52 2.67
CA PRO A 71 21.23 3.66 2.72
C PRO A 71 20.48 4.98 2.94
N PHE A 72 21.06 5.89 3.74
CA PHE A 72 20.47 7.21 3.94
C PHE A 72 20.20 7.88 2.59
N GLY A 73 18.98 8.36 2.42
CA GLY A 73 18.53 9.03 1.22
C GLY A 73 17.26 9.81 1.50
N ARG A 74 16.87 10.62 0.53
CA ARG A 74 15.62 11.38 0.59
C ARG A 74 14.67 10.98 -0.52
N THR A 75 13.38 11.04 -0.24
CA THR A 75 12.31 10.80 -1.20
C THR A 75 12.07 12.02 -2.08
N VAL A 76 11.11 11.93 -3.01
CA VAL A 76 10.68 13.05 -3.87
C VAL A 76 10.10 14.21 -3.06
N ASP A 77 9.63 13.94 -1.84
CA ASP A 77 9.09 14.92 -0.90
C ASP A 77 10.16 15.48 0.07
N ASP A 78 11.45 15.23 -0.18
CA ASP A 78 12.61 15.62 0.66
C ASP A 78 12.59 15.02 2.09
N LEU A 79 11.89 13.90 2.27
CA LEU A 79 11.80 13.16 3.53
C LEU A 79 12.83 12.02 3.57
N GLU A 80 13.35 11.66 4.74
CA GLU A 80 14.21 10.48 4.88
C GLU A 80 13.45 9.21 4.44
N VAL A 81 14.09 8.35 3.63
CA VAL A 81 13.44 7.22 2.94
C VAL A 81 12.77 6.24 3.90
N THR A 82 13.45 5.86 4.99
CA THR A 82 12.91 4.90 5.97
C THR A 82 11.71 5.49 6.70
N TRP A 83 11.80 6.76 7.12
CA TRP A 83 10.72 7.48 7.78
C TRP A 83 9.51 7.68 6.85
N ALA A 84 9.76 8.07 5.60
CA ALA A 84 8.71 8.21 4.59
C ALA A 84 8.00 6.88 4.34
N THR A 85 8.75 5.81 4.10
CA THR A 85 8.21 4.50 3.72
C THR A 85 7.52 3.78 4.87
N ASN A 86 8.15 3.73 6.05
CA ASN A 86 7.68 2.87 7.14
C ASN A 86 6.69 3.59 8.06
N TYR A 87 6.65 4.93 8.04
CA TYR A 87 5.82 5.71 8.95
C TYR A 87 4.86 6.66 8.21
N LEU A 88 5.38 7.65 7.48
CA LEU A 88 4.52 8.70 6.90
C LEU A 88 3.59 8.18 5.80
N GLY A 89 4.07 7.29 4.93
CA GLY A 89 3.27 6.66 3.88
C GLY A 89 2.08 5.87 4.46
N PRO A 90 2.31 4.88 5.35
CA PRO A 90 1.25 4.16 6.05
C PRO A 90 0.29 5.06 6.84
N PHE A 91 0.82 6.08 7.52
CA PHE A 91 0.01 7.06 8.24
C PHE A 91 -0.94 7.81 7.30
N LEU A 92 -0.43 8.33 6.17
CA LEU A 92 -1.22 9.05 5.18
C LEU A 92 -2.24 8.13 4.51
N LEU A 93 -1.82 6.93 4.11
CA LEU A 93 -2.70 5.93 3.49
C LEU A 93 -3.87 5.58 4.41
N THR A 94 -3.57 5.28 5.67
CA THR A 94 -4.57 4.98 6.69
C THR A 94 -5.53 6.14 6.85
N SER A 95 -5.02 7.36 7.05
CA SER A 95 -5.85 8.56 7.23
C SER A 95 -6.80 8.79 6.05
N LEU A 96 -6.33 8.56 4.82
CA LEU A 96 -7.15 8.74 3.61
C LEU A 96 -8.21 7.63 3.42
N LEU A 97 -7.97 6.42 3.94
CA LEU A 97 -8.84 5.26 3.77
C LEU A 97 -9.73 4.96 4.99
N THR A 98 -9.47 5.57 6.15
CA THR A 98 -10.30 5.41 7.37
C THR A 98 -11.79 5.60 7.10
N PRO A 99 -12.26 6.61 6.33
CA PRO A 99 -13.69 6.74 6.04
C PRO A 99 -14.29 5.51 5.35
N ALA A 100 -13.54 4.88 4.43
CA ALA A 100 -13.99 3.68 3.72
C ALA A 100 -14.02 2.45 4.64
N VAL A 101 -13.02 2.31 5.52
CA VAL A 101 -12.99 1.25 6.55
C VAL A 101 -14.17 1.37 7.51
N VAL A 102 -14.42 2.58 8.02
CA VAL A 102 -15.56 2.86 8.91
C VAL A 102 -16.89 2.59 8.22
N ALA A 103 -17.03 2.97 6.94
CA ALA A 103 -18.23 2.69 6.16
C ALA A 103 -18.46 1.18 6.00
N ALA A 104 -17.40 0.39 5.73
CA ALA A 104 -17.49 -1.06 5.66
C ALA A 104 -17.89 -1.69 7.00
N ALA A 105 -17.27 -1.28 8.11
CA ALA A 105 -17.63 -1.75 9.46
C ALA A 105 -19.09 -1.43 9.82
N ARG A 106 -19.58 -0.23 9.48
CA ARG A 106 -20.97 0.15 9.72
C ARG A 106 -21.96 -0.67 8.89
N ARG A 107 -21.59 -1.02 7.65
CA ARG A 107 -22.46 -1.76 6.74
C ARG A 107 -22.50 -3.25 7.06
N ASP A 108 -21.34 -3.85 7.35
CA ASP A 108 -21.17 -5.31 7.38
C ASP A 108 -20.75 -5.84 8.78
N GLY A 109 -20.52 -4.97 9.76
CA GLY A 109 -20.29 -5.31 11.16
C GLY A 109 -18.83 -5.36 11.64
N ASP A 110 -17.86 -5.61 10.76
CA ASP A 110 -16.42 -5.65 11.12
C ASP A 110 -15.53 -5.05 10.01
N ALA A 111 -14.51 -4.29 10.42
CA ALA A 111 -13.40 -3.88 9.57
C ALA A 111 -12.18 -3.50 10.42
N ARG A 112 -10.96 -3.69 9.88
CA ARG A 112 -9.71 -3.58 10.65
C ARG A 112 -8.59 -2.88 9.89
N ILE A 113 -7.78 -2.13 10.63
CA ILE A 113 -6.48 -1.62 10.17
C ILE A 113 -5.42 -2.34 10.99
N VAL A 114 -4.44 -2.96 10.32
CA VAL A 114 -3.34 -3.70 10.95
C VAL A 114 -2.02 -3.07 10.52
N ASN A 115 -1.21 -2.66 11.50
CA ASN A 115 0.17 -2.22 11.28
C ASN A 115 1.10 -3.35 11.68
N VAL A 116 1.95 -3.79 10.77
CA VAL A 116 2.97 -4.81 11.05
C VAL A 116 4.20 -4.09 11.60
N GLY A 117 4.56 -4.39 12.85
CA GLY A 117 5.73 -3.84 13.54
C GLY A 117 6.79 -4.89 13.85
N SER A 118 7.87 -4.45 14.50
CA SER A 118 8.92 -5.30 15.07
C SER A 118 9.12 -4.95 16.55
N GLU A 119 9.46 -5.93 17.38
CA GLU A 119 9.84 -5.75 18.79
C GLU A 119 11.28 -5.24 18.95
#